data_AF-A0A919EJ99-F1
#
_entry.id   AF-A0A919EJ99-F1
#
_cell.length_a   1.000
_cell.length_b   1.000
_cell.length_c   1.000
_cell.angle_alpha   90.00
_cell.angle_beta   90.00
_cell.angle_gamma   90.00
#
_symmetry.space_group_name_H-M   'P 1'
#
loop_
_entity.id
_entity.type
_entity.pdbx_description
1 polymer ?
#
loop_
_entity_poly.entity_id
_entity_poly.type
_entity_poly.pdbx_seq_one_letter_code
_entity_poly.pdbx_strand_id
1 'polypeptide(L)'
;MPLSWLDKFVKRIDKVTELTGKTIMWFTLVMVIVSFLIVVLRYGFNLGWIAMQESVLYFHGFVFMLGAAYTLKADGHVRVDIFYQKFSQKNQAFVDLFGTLFLLFPVCFAIAFLSWDYVAASWHIMEKSGEAGGLPLVYLSKSLLILLAVTLSLQGLAEVGRNLIVIYQVKGNG
;
A
#
# COMPACT_ATOMS: atom_id res chain seq x y z
N MET A 1 -12.21 -28.99 10.17
CA MET A 1 -11.81 -27.72 10.81
C MET A 1 -12.83 -26.64 10.43
N PRO A 2 -13.59 -26.08 11.38
CA PRO A 2 -14.72 -25.17 11.10
C PRO A 2 -14.34 -23.79 10.50
N LEU A 3 -13.04 -23.48 10.33
CA LEU A 3 -12.56 -22.19 9.78
C LEU A 3 -11.89 -22.30 8.39
N SER A 4 -12.07 -23.39 7.64
CA SER A 4 -11.42 -23.58 6.33
C SER A 4 -11.78 -22.51 5.29
N TRP A 5 -12.95 -21.87 5.42
CA TRP A 5 -13.38 -20.80 4.54
C TRP A 5 -12.60 -19.49 4.78
N LEU A 6 -12.29 -19.17 6.05
CA LEU A 6 -11.50 -17.99 6.43
C LEU A 6 -10.06 -18.13 5.95
N ASP A 7 -9.45 -19.30 6.13
CA ASP A 7 -8.09 -19.57 5.64
C ASP A 7 -7.99 -19.39 4.11
N LYS A 8 -8.99 -19.88 3.35
CA LYS A 8 -9.06 -19.67 1.90
C LYS A 8 -9.23 -18.19 1.54
N PHE A 9 -10.02 -17.45 2.31
CA PHE A 9 -10.23 -16.01 2.10
C PHE A 9 -8.95 -15.21 2.33
N VAL A 10 -8.27 -15.43 3.46
CA VAL A 10 -6.97 -14.82 3.80
C VAL A 10 -5.95 -15.10 2.71
N LYS A 11 -5.79 -16.37 2.30
CA LYS A 11 -4.85 -16.76 1.23
C LYS A 11 -5.13 -16.10 -0.12
N ARG A 12 -6.40 -15.86 -0.44
CA ARG A 12 -6.78 -15.15 -1.69
C ARG A 12 -6.33 -13.70 -1.64
N ILE A 13 -6.58 -13.01 -0.53
CA ILE A 13 -6.13 -11.63 -0.33
C ILE A 13 -4.61 -11.57 -0.37
N ASP A 14 -3.92 -12.42 0.39
CA ASP A 14 -2.46 -12.48 0.43
C ASP A 14 -1.85 -12.68 -0.95
N LYS A 15 -2.50 -13.46 -1.82
CA LYS A 15 -2.07 -13.66 -3.21
C LYS A 15 -2.25 -12.41 -4.06
N VAL A 16 -3.37 -11.69 -3.90
CA VAL A 16 -3.61 -10.42 -4.60
C VAL A 16 -2.60 -9.37 -4.16
N THR A 17 -2.37 -9.23 -2.86
CA THR A 17 -1.38 -8.31 -2.30
C THR A 17 0.04 -8.64 -2.78
N GLU A 18 0.40 -9.92 -2.83
CA GLU A 18 1.70 -10.35 -3.31
C GLU A 18 1.92 -10.14 -4.81
N LEU A 19 0.92 -10.42 -5.63
CA LEU A 19 0.96 -10.12 -7.07
C LEU A 19 1.14 -8.62 -7.29
N THR A 20 0.34 -7.81 -6.59
CA THR A 20 0.40 -6.35 -6.66
C THR A 20 1.80 -5.86 -6.29
N GLY A 21 2.32 -6.25 -5.13
CA GLY A 21 3.67 -5.86 -4.69
C GLY A 21 4.78 -6.32 -5.65
N LYS A 22 4.69 -7.54 -6.18
CA LYS A 22 5.66 -8.07 -7.16
C LYS A 22 5.65 -7.30 -8.47
N THR A 23 4.48 -6.90 -8.95
CA THR A 23 4.36 -6.04 -10.15
C THR A 23 4.95 -4.66 -9.89
N ILE A 24 4.65 -4.07 -8.73
CA ILE A 24 5.10 -2.72 -8.38
C ILE A 24 6.62 -2.64 -8.19
N MET A 25 7.27 -3.70 -7.72
CA MET A 25 8.74 -3.75 -7.61
C MET A 25 9.44 -3.42 -8.95
N TRP A 26 8.84 -3.78 -10.09
CA TRP A 26 9.39 -3.45 -11.41
C TRP A 26 9.37 -1.95 -11.69
N PHE A 27 8.44 -1.20 -11.11
CA PHE A 27 8.40 0.26 -11.27
C PHE A 27 9.60 0.92 -10.60
N THR A 28 10.13 0.35 -9.51
CA THR A 28 11.39 0.81 -8.92
C THR A 28 12.57 0.68 -9.91
N LEU A 29 12.63 -0.43 -10.65
CA LEU A 29 13.66 -0.60 -11.68
C LEU A 29 13.49 0.43 -12.81
N VAL A 30 12.26 0.66 -13.26
CA VAL A 30 11.95 1.69 -14.25
C VAL A 30 12.37 3.08 -13.75
N MET A 31 12.11 3.42 -12.49
CA MET A 31 12.54 4.70 -11.91
C MET A 31 14.05 4.88 -11.95
N VAL A 32 14.82 3.84 -11.61
CA VAL A 32 16.29 3.91 -11.65
C VAL A 32 16.77 4.16 -13.08
N ILE A 33 16.22 3.43 -14.05
CA ILE A 33 16.57 3.60 -15.47
C ILE A 33 16.22 5.01 -15.95
N VAL A 34 15.01 5.49 -15.68
CA VAL A 34 14.56 6.83 -16.08
C VAL A 34 15.40 7.91 -15.40
N SER A 35 15.71 7.76 -14.11
CA SER A 35 16.56 8.71 -13.37
C SER A 35 17.97 8.78 -13.96
N PHE A 36 18.54 7.62 -14.30
CA PHE A 36 19.84 7.56 -14.98
C PHE A 36 19.79 8.26 -16.34
N LEU A 37 18.76 7.99 -17.15
CA LEU A 37 18.56 8.65 -18.45
C LEU A 37 18.42 10.18 -18.30
N ILE A 38 17.70 10.65 -17.28
CA ILE A 38 17.57 12.10 -17.00
C ILE A 38 18.95 12.72 -16.77
N VAL A 39 19.80 12.07 -15.96
CA VAL A 39 21.16 12.56 -15.67
C VAL A 39 22.01 12.56 -16.95
N VAL A 40 21.99 11.49 -17.73
CA VAL A 40 22.77 11.40 -18.98
C VAL A 40 22.33 12.45 -20.00
N LEU A 41 21.01 12.61 -20.22
CA LEU A 41 20.48 13.59 -21.16
C LEU A 41 20.77 15.02 -20.71
N ARG A 42 20.59 15.32 -19.42
CA ARG A 42 20.80 16.66 -18.86
C ARG A 42 22.26 17.07 -18.90
N TYR A 43 23.18 16.20 -18.46
CA TYR A 43 24.59 16.59 -18.33
C TYR A 43 25.43 16.22 -19.56
N GLY A 44 25.07 15.16 -20.28
CA GLY A 44 25.79 14.73 -21.49
C GLY A 44 25.32 15.42 -22.78
N PHE A 45 24.03 15.75 -22.87
CA PHE A 45 23.41 16.29 -24.09
C PHE A 45 22.76 17.67 -23.90
N ASN A 46 22.75 18.21 -22.67
CA ASN A 46 22.07 19.45 -22.32
C ASN A 46 20.57 19.46 -22.68
N LEU A 47 19.93 18.29 -22.65
CA LEU A 47 18.49 18.09 -22.91
C LEU A 47 17.75 17.84 -21.60
N GLY A 48 16.60 18.48 -21.43
CA GLY A 48 15.77 18.30 -20.23
C GLY A 48 14.29 18.31 -20.56
N TRP A 49 13.58 17.27 -20.11
CA TRP A 49 12.12 17.17 -20.21
C TRP A 49 11.50 17.11 -18.82
N ILE A 50 10.53 17.99 -18.57
CA ILE A 50 9.81 18.06 -17.28
C ILE A 50 8.97 16.80 -17.08
N ALA A 51 8.27 16.33 -18.11
CA ALA A 51 7.52 15.08 -18.07
C ALA A 51 8.35 13.86 -17.60
N MET A 52 9.64 13.77 -17.97
CA MET A 52 10.50 12.68 -17.47
C MET A 52 10.75 12.80 -15.97
N GLN A 53 11.02 14.01 -15.48
CA GLN A 53 11.25 14.26 -14.04
C GLN A 53 9.97 13.96 -13.23
N GLU A 54 8.82 14.41 -13.71
CA GLU A 54 7.53 14.11 -13.09
C GLU A 54 7.19 12.62 -13.13
N SER A 55 7.56 11.90 -14.20
CA SER A 55 7.32 10.46 -14.27
C SER A 55 7.99 9.70 -13.13
N VAL A 56 9.20 10.11 -12.72
CA VAL A 56 9.90 9.50 -11.58
C VAL A 56 9.14 9.75 -10.29
N LEU A 57 8.61 10.97 -10.09
CA LEU A 57 7.77 11.29 -8.94
C LEU A 57 6.49 10.45 -8.91
N TYR A 58 5.87 10.23 -10.08
CA TYR A 58 4.65 9.45 -10.17
C TYR A 58 4.92 7.98 -9.85
N PHE A 59 5.93 7.38 -10.48
CA PHE A 59 6.36 6.01 -10.18
C PHE A 59 6.74 5.84 -8.72
N HIS A 60 7.39 6.83 -8.11
CA HIS A 60 7.67 6.82 -6.67
C HIS A 60 6.39 6.72 -5.85
N GLY A 61 5.38 7.55 -6.17
CA GLY A 61 4.06 7.47 -5.56
C GLY A 61 3.40 6.10 -5.72
N PHE A 62 3.44 5.52 -6.93
CA PHE A 62 2.91 4.16 -7.16
C PHE A 62 3.62 3.12 -6.28
N VAL A 63 4.95 3.16 -6.23
CA VAL A 63 5.75 2.23 -5.43
C VAL A 63 5.44 2.35 -3.95
N PHE A 64 5.41 3.58 -3.43
CA PHE A 64 5.19 3.81 -2.01
C PHE A 64 3.77 3.47 -1.58
N MET A 65 2.77 4.00 -2.30
CA MET A 65 1.36 3.85 -1.89
C MET A 65 0.85 2.44 -2.08
N LEU A 66 1.15 1.80 -3.22
CA LEU A 66 0.65 0.44 -3.48
C LEU A 66 1.54 -0.64 -2.83
N GLY A 67 2.80 -0.32 -2.52
CA GLY A 67 3.70 -1.20 -1.76
C GLY A 67 3.35 -1.29 -0.27
N ALA A 68 2.62 -0.33 0.30
CA ALA A 68 2.28 -0.31 1.73
C ALA A 68 1.54 -1.57 2.19
N ALA A 69 0.56 -2.05 1.41
CA ALA A 69 -0.18 -3.28 1.71
C ALA A 69 0.73 -4.52 1.64
N TYR A 70 1.71 -4.55 0.73
CA TYR A 70 2.69 -5.62 0.66
C TYR A 70 3.61 -5.64 1.89
N THR A 71 4.06 -4.47 2.33
CA THR A 71 4.84 -4.33 3.57
C THR A 71 4.03 -4.75 4.80
N LEU A 72 2.71 -4.53 4.80
CA LEU A 72 1.81 -4.97 5.87
C LEU A 72 1.72 -6.48 5.93
N LYS A 73 1.52 -7.13 4.78
CA LYS A 73 1.56 -8.59 4.67
C LYS A 73 2.89 -9.17 5.15
N ALA A 74 4.00 -8.52 4.81
CA ALA A 74 5.34 -9.01 5.12
C ALA A 74 5.75 -8.80 6.59
N ASP A 75 4.83 -8.35 7.46
CA ASP A 75 5.09 -8.02 8.86
C ASP A 75 6.23 -7.01 9.06
N GLY A 76 6.54 -6.21 8.04
CA GLY A 76 7.61 -5.19 8.06
C GLY A 76 7.23 -3.91 8.81
N HIS A 77 6.13 -3.94 9.58
CA HIS A 77 5.72 -2.80 10.40
C HIS A 77 6.48 -2.86 11.73
N VAL A 78 7.05 -1.74 12.16
CA VAL A 78 7.73 -1.63 13.45
C VAL A 78 6.69 -1.84 14.55
N ARG A 79 6.63 -3.06 15.09
CA ARG A 79 5.82 -3.37 16.27
C ARG A 79 6.58 -2.87 17.49
N VAL A 80 5.88 -2.64 18.60
CA VAL A 80 6.54 -2.33 19.88
C VAL A 80 7.14 -3.63 20.43
N ASP A 81 8.24 -4.09 19.81
CA ASP A 81 8.77 -5.45 19.91
C ASP A 81 9.19 -5.84 21.34
N ILE A 82 9.56 -4.87 22.18
CA ILE A 82 10.08 -5.14 23.53
C ILE A 82 9.01 -5.77 24.45
N PHE A 83 7.75 -5.36 24.30
CA PHE A 83 6.63 -5.93 25.06
C PHE A 83 5.99 -7.10 24.31
N TYR A 84 5.97 -7.04 22.98
CA TYR A 84 5.33 -8.02 22.11
C TYR A 84 5.98 -9.41 22.20
N GLN A 85 7.30 -9.48 22.29
CA GLN A 85 8.03 -10.75 22.37
C GLN A 85 7.76 -11.55 23.65
N LYS A 86 7.30 -10.89 24.73
CA LYS A 86 6.96 -11.55 26.00
C LYS A 86 5.52 -12.04 26.07
N PHE A 87 4.69 -11.72 25.07
CA PHE A 87 3.28 -12.07 25.06
C PHE A 87 3.07 -13.50 24.55
N SER A 88 2.06 -14.18 25.10
CA SER A 88 1.59 -15.45 24.54
C SER A 88 1.00 -15.22 23.14
N GLN A 89 0.98 -16.26 22.30
CA GLN A 89 0.42 -16.17 20.93
C GLN A 89 -1.00 -15.61 20.91
N LYS A 90 -1.80 -15.89 21.94
CA LYS A 90 -3.15 -15.36 22.09
C LYS A 90 -3.16 -13.85 22.32
N ASN A 91 -2.31 -13.35 23.21
CA ASN A 91 -2.24 -11.93 23.51
C ASN A 91 -1.69 -11.13 22.33
N GLN A 92 -0.72 -11.70 21.60
CA GLN A 92 -0.26 -11.14 20.33
C GLN A 92 -1.42 -11.00 19.33
N ALA A 93 -2.15 -12.08 19.06
CA ALA A 93 -3.29 -12.05 18.14
C ALA A 93 -4.37 -11.03 18.54
N PHE A 94 -4.61 -10.82 19.84
CA PHE A 94 -5.52 -9.76 20.30
C PHE A 94 -4.97 -8.36 20.00
N VAL A 95 -3.70 -8.09 20.31
CA VAL A 95 -3.10 -6.77 20.07
C VAL A 95 -3.10 -6.45 18.58
N ASP A 96 -2.74 -7.39 17.71
CA ASP A 96 -2.78 -7.18 16.25
C ASP A 96 -4.20 -6.97 15.73
N LEU A 97 -5.17 -7.71 16.28
CA LEU A 97 -6.59 -7.53 15.94
C LEU A 97 -7.07 -6.12 16.33
N PHE A 98 -6.80 -5.68 17.56
CA PHE A 98 -7.18 -4.35 18.02
C PHE A 98 -6.43 -3.25 17.27
N GLY A 99 -5.14 -3.41 17.01
CA GLY A 99 -4.36 -2.48 16.19
C GLY A 99 -4.92 -2.34 14.79
N THR A 100 -5.30 -3.44 14.16
CA THR A 100 -5.91 -3.41 12.82
C THR A 100 -7.29 -2.73 12.86
N LEU A 101 -8.11 -3.03 13.87
CA LEU A 101 -9.47 -2.48 13.99
C LEU A 101 -9.53 -1.00 14.36
N PHE A 102 -8.67 -0.55 15.29
CA PHE A 102 -8.75 0.78 15.89
C PHE A 102 -7.67 1.76 15.41
N LEU A 103 -6.62 1.27 14.76
CA LEU A 103 -5.60 2.14 14.18
C LEU A 103 -5.66 2.08 12.65
N LEU A 104 -5.54 0.88 12.06
CA LEU A 104 -5.44 0.75 10.60
C LEU A 104 -6.73 1.14 9.89
N PHE A 105 -7.88 0.55 10.23
CA PHE A 105 -9.12 0.85 9.53
C PHE A 105 -9.58 2.31 9.67
N PRO A 106 -9.50 2.96 10.85
CA PRO A 106 -9.85 4.37 10.96
C PRO A 106 -8.96 5.27 10.11
N VAL A 107 -7.65 4.98 10.04
CA VAL A 107 -6.73 5.71 9.16
C VAL A 107 -7.07 5.49 7.69
N CYS A 108 -7.32 4.24 7.27
CA CYS A 108 -7.72 3.94 5.89
C CYS A 108 -9.04 4.62 5.51
N PHE A 109 -10.02 4.60 6.43
CA PHE A 109 -11.29 5.30 6.25
C PHE A 109 -11.10 6.81 6.14
N ALA A 110 -10.30 7.41 7.02
CA ALA A 110 -10.01 8.84 6.97
C ALA A 110 -9.32 9.23 5.66
N ILE A 111 -8.33 8.45 5.20
CA ILE A 111 -7.68 8.67 3.90
C ILE A 111 -8.72 8.61 2.77
N ALA A 112 -9.54 7.56 2.72
CA ALA A 112 -10.54 7.41 1.67
C ALA A 112 -11.58 8.54 1.68
N PHE A 113 -12.09 8.90 2.86
CA PHE A 113 -13.11 9.93 3.02
C PHE A 113 -12.59 11.33 2.67
N LEU A 114 -11.44 11.72 3.24
CA LEU A 114 -10.86 13.05 3.02
C LEU A 114 -10.33 13.24 1.60
N SER A 115 -9.85 12.16 0.95
CA SER A 115 -9.33 12.25 -0.42
C SER A 115 -10.41 12.07 -1.49
N TRP A 116 -11.63 11.63 -1.15
CA TRP A 116 -12.66 11.33 -2.15
C TRP A 116 -12.98 12.52 -3.04
N ASP A 117 -13.40 13.65 -2.45
CA ASP A 117 -13.78 14.85 -3.20
C ASP A 117 -12.57 15.43 -3.95
N TYR A 118 -11.38 15.36 -3.35
CA TYR A 118 -10.14 15.81 -3.94
C TYR A 118 -9.78 15.02 -5.21
N VAL A 119 -9.90 13.70 -5.16
CA VAL A 119 -9.67 12.81 -6.32
C VAL A 119 -10.76 12.99 -7.36
N ALA A 120 -12.04 13.01 -6.94
CA ALA A 120 -13.17 13.18 -7.84
C ALA A 120 -13.10 14.50 -8.64
N ALA A 121 -12.77 15.60 -7.97
CA ALA A 121 -12.58 16.90 -8.62
C ALA A 121 -11.47 16.85 -9.68
N SER A 122 -10.35 16.18 -9.37
CA SER A 122 -9.21 16.01 -10.28
C SER A 122 -9.58 15.23 -11.54
N TRP A 123 -10.37 14.15 -11.39
CA TRP A 123 -10.90 13.38 -12.53
C TRP A 123 -11.88 14.19 -13.38
N HIS A 124 -12.75 14.97 -12.75
CA HIS A 124 -13.74 15.79 -13.47
C HIS A 124 -13.07 16.79 -14.42
N ILE A 125 -11.94 17.36 -14.02
CA ILE A 125 -11.19 18.33 -14.84
C ILE A 125 -10.08 17.68 -15.68
N MET A 126 -9.90 16.35 -15.59
CA MET A 126 -8.77 15.62 -16.19
C MET A 126 -7.44 16.33 -15.91
N GLU A 127 -7.16 16.55 -14.62
CA GLU A 127 -6.08 17.43 -14.16
C GLU A 127 -4.72 17.07 -14.76
N LYS A 128 -4.03 18.10 -15.25
CA LYS A 128 -2.70 18.02 -15.86
C LYS A 128 -1.70 18.78 -15.00
N SER A 129 -0.42 18.48 -15.17
CA SER A 129 0.62 19.24 -14.48
C SER A 129 0.52 20.73 -14.80
N GLY A 130 0.75 21.57 -13.79
CA GLY A 130 0.82 23.02 -13.94
C GLY A 130 2.12 23.47 -14.62
N GLU A 131 3.10 22.58 -14.74
CA GLU A 131 4.38 22.87 -15.39
C GLU A 131 4.29 22.75 -16.91
N ALA A 132 4.94 23.67 -17.62
CA ALA A 132 4.99 23.65 -19.08
C ALA A 132 5.71 22.38 -19.58
N GLY A 133 4.99 21.50 -20.28
CA GLY A 133 5.53 20.21 -20.72
C GLY A 133 5.57 19.12 -19.63
N GLY A 134 4.80 19.30 -18.55
CA GLY A 134 4.56 18.26 -17.55
C GLY A 134 3.55 17.20 -18.01
N LEU A 135 3.36 16.17 -17.18
CA LEU A 135 2.51 15.03 -17.49
C LEU A 135 1.02 15.37 -17.37
N PRO A 136 0.18 14.93 -18.32
CA PRO A 136 -1.26 15.17 -18.29
C PRO A 136 -2.01 14.11 -17.47
N LEU A 137 -1.42 13.61 -16.39
CA LEU A 137 -1.89 12.42 -15.66
C LEU A 137 -1.99 12.64 -14.13
N VAL A 138 -2.13 13.90 -13.68
CA VAL A 138 -2.18 14.24 -12.25
C VAL A 138 -3.35 13.54 -11.55
N TYR A 139 -4.49 13.42 -12.22
CA TYR A 139 -5.67 12.72 -11.69
C TYR A 139 -5.41 11.24 -11.39
N LEU A 140 -4.58 10.56 -12.20
CA LEU A 140 -4.16 9.17 -11.90
C LEU A 140 -3.26 9.12 -10.68
N SER A 141 -2.34 10.08 -10.53
CA SER A 141 -1.47 10.16 -9.36
C SER A 141 -2.29 10.38 -8.08
N LYS A 142 -3.26 11.29 -8.08
CA LYS A 142 -4.15 11.52 -6.92
C LYS A 142 -5.00 10.31 -6.57
N SER A 143 -5.40 9.50 -7.56
CA SER A 143 -6.14 8.25 -7.35
C SER A 143 -5.41 7.24 -6.47
N LEU A 144 -4.08 7.36 -6.35
CA LEU A 144 -3.29 6.50 -5.48
C LEU A 144 -3.66 6.63 -4.01
N LEU A 145 -4.24 7.75 -3.58
CA LEU A 145 -4.75 7.91 -2.22
C LEU A 145 -5.88 6.92 -1.91
N ILE A 146 -6.83 6.77 -2.84
CA ILE A 146 -7.94 5.82 -2.72
C ILE A 146 -7.41 4.39 -2.85
N LEU A 147 -6.51 4.13 -3.81
CA LEU A 147 -5.92 2.79 -3.98
C LEU A 147 -5.12 2.35 -2.74
N LEU A 148 -4.38 3.26 -2.10
CA LEU A 148 -3.69 3.03 -0.83
C LEU A 148 -4.69 2.56 0.24
N ALA A 149 -5.76 3.32 0.45
CA ALA A 149 -6.77 2.99 1.46
C ALA A 149 -7.45 1.64 1.17
N VAL A 150 -7.79 1.37 -0.09
CA VAL A 150 -8.44 0.11 -0.50
C VAL A 150 -7.50 -1.08 -0.33
N THR A 151 -6.25 -0.99 -0.80
CA THR A 151 -5.29 -2.09 -0.72
C THR A 151 -4.87 -2.39 0.72
N LEU A 152 -4.65 -1.37 1.55
CA LEU A 152 -4.38 -1.53 2.98
C LEU A 152 -5.58 -2.12 3.72
N SER A 153 -6.79 -1.65 3.44
CA SER A 153 -8.01 -2.20 4.06
C SER A 153 -8.20 -3.67 3.69
N LEU A 154 -7.94 -4.02 2.42
CA LEU A 154 -8.02 -5.41 1.96
C LEU A 154 -7.01 -6.29 2.71
N GLN A 155 -5.75 -5.89 2.81
CA GLN A 155 -4.77 -6.64 3.59
C GLN A 155 -5.10 -6.66 5.09
N GLY A 156 -5.63 -5.56 5.64
CA GLY A 156 -6.10 -5.50 7.02
C GLY A 156 -7.19 -6.53 7.32
N LEU A 157 -8.12 -6.78 6.38
CA LEU A 157 -9.12 -7.84 6.51
C LEU A 157 -8.47 -9.24 6.58
N ALA A 158 -7.37 -9.47 5.84
CA ALA A 158 -6.62 -10.71 5.93
C ALA A 158 -5.96 -10.88 7.31
N GLU A 159 -5.38 -9.81 7.87
CA GLU A 159 -4.81 -9.83 9.22
C GLU A 159 -5.86 -10.07 10.30
N VAL A 160 -7.04 -9.44 10.20
CA VAL A 160 -8.17 -9.73 11.10
C VAL A 160 -8.54 -11.21 11.03
N GLY A 161 -8.70 -11.76 9.83
CA GLY A 161 -9.03 -13.18 9.64
C GLY A 161 -7.97 -14.11 10.24
N ARG A 162 -6.69 -13.80 10.03
CA ARG A 162 -5.56 -14.57 10.56
C ARG A 162 -5.54 -14.57 12.09
N ASN A 163 -5.70 -13.40 12.71
CA ASN A 163 -5.71 -13.26 14.17
C ASN A 163 -6.92 -13.94 14.81
N LEU A 164 -8.09 -13.90 14.18
CA LEU A 164 -9.27 -14.64 14.65
C LEU A 164 -9.00 -16.16 14.64
N ILE A 165 -8.40 -16.70 13.58
CA ILE A 165 -8.05 -18.12 13.50
C ILE A 165 -7.15 -18.53 14.66
N VAL A 166 -6.11 -17.74 14.97
CA VAL A 166 -5.19 -18.01 16.09
C VAL A 166 -5.94 -18.01 17.42
N ILE A 167 -6.80 -17.02 17.67
CA ILE A 167 -7.58 -16.93 18.92
C ILE A 167 -8.50 -18.15 19.09
N TYR A 168 -9.17 -18.60 18.01
CA TYR A 168 -10.03 -19.78 18.05
C TYR A 168 -9.26 -21.09 18.27
N GLN A 169 -8.07 -21.24 17.67
CA GLN A 169 -7.23 -22.43 17.84
C GLN A 169 -6.70 -22.55 19.28
N VAL A 170 -6.26 -21.44 19.89
CA VAL A 170 -5.80 -21.45 21.28
C VAL A 170 -6.94 -21.81 22.25
N LYS A 171 -8.19 -21.38 21.95
CA LYS A 171 -9.35 -21.70 22.80
C LYS A 171 -9.77 -23.18 22.72
N GLY A 172 -9.41 -23.91 21.65
CA GLY A 172 -9.71 -25.33 21.51
C GLY A 172 -8.69 -26.28 22.14
N ASN A 173 -7.51 -25.77 22.54
CA ASN A 173 -6.40 -26.55 23.10
C ASN A 173 -6.23 -26.42 24.63
N GLY A 174 -7.17 -25.76 25.32
CA GLY A 174 -7.19 -25.63 26.78
C GLY A 174 -8.56 -25.95 27.33
#